data_AF-A0A924SSF4-F1
#
_entry.id   AF-A0A924SSF4-F1
#
_cell.length_a   1.000
_cell.length_b   1.000
_cell.length_c   1.000
_cell.angle_alpha   90.00
_cell.angle_beta   90.00
_cell.angle_gamma   90.00
#
_symmetry.space_group_name_H-M   'P 1'
#
loop_
_entity.id
_entity.type
_entity.pdbx_description
1 polymer ?
#
loop_
_entity_poly.entity_id
_entity_poly.type
_entity_poly.pdbx_seq_one_letter_code
_entity_poly.pdbx_strand_id
1 'polypeptide(L)'
;RLIGYENRMLAKEDFNDDKKDAGELGSGHTVTALYEIIPAGRPSIFLKKVDTLKYQQAKGVANSVLNSEWMTIKLRYKLPDGSLSKLMEHPVTYYPNNNISLSDNYRFAASVAAFGMLLRNSEFKQEASYTNVIQLAKTAVGKDAEGYRKEFIQLVKKAAAIAGNAEDEEDEDGLSAK
;
A
#
# COMPACT_ATOMS: atom_id res chain seq x y z
N ARG A 1 -2.14 -2.62 9.00
CA ARG A 1 -2.55 -3.84 8.26
C ARG A 1 -1.91 -3.84 6.87
N LEU A 2 -1.75 -5.01 6.22
CA LEU A 2 -1.31 -5.12 4.82
C LEU A 2 -2.55 -4.97 3.92
N ILE A 3 -2.53 -4.00 3.01
CA ILE A 3 -3.64 -3.72 2.10
C ILE A 3 -3.68 -4.78 1.00
N GLY A 4 -4.88 -5.29 0.70
CA GLY A 4 -5.09 -6.32 -0.33
C GLY A 4 -4.76 -7.75 0.11
N TYR A 5 -4.34 -7.96 1.36
CA TYR A 5 -3.99 -9.28 1.91
C TYR A 5 -4.99 -9.70 2.99
N GLU A 6 -6.27 -9.78 2.59
CA GLU A 6 -7.39 -10.06 3.49
C GLU A 6 -7.55 -11.57 3.77
N ASN A 7 -7.19 -12.42 2.79
CA ASN A 7 -7.19 -13.88 2.93
C ASN A 7 -5.78 -14.39 3.22
N ARG A 8 -5.34 -14.21 4.47
CA ARG A 8 -4.00 -14.61 4.92
C ARG A 8 -3.81 -16.13 4.79
N MET A 9 -2.91 -16.56 3.89
CA MET A 9 -2.59 -17.98 3.72
C MET A 9 -1.58 -18.56 4.74
N LEU A 10 -0.77 -17.71 5.41
CA LEU A 10 0.27 -18.19 6.34
C LEU A 10 0.17 -17.59 7.74
N ALA A 11 0.22 -18.44 8.76
CA ALA A 11 0.32 -18.03 10.16
C ALA A 11 1.69 -17.40 10.46
N LYS A 12 1.86 -16.73 11.62
CA LYS A 12 3.15 -16.06 11.93
C LYS A 12 4.24 -17.10 12.21
N GLU A 13 3.84 -18.22 12.82
CA GLU A 13 4.72 -19.31 13.21
C GLU A 13 5.31 -20.02 11.99
N ASP A 14 4.56 -20.06 10.88
CA ASP A 14 4.93 -20.73 9.63
C ASP A 14 6.03 -19.99 8.84
N PHE A 15 6.32 -18.73 9.14
CA PHE A 15 7.32 -17.94 8.40
C PHE A 15 8.76 -18.45 8.58
N ASN A 16 9.04 -19.16 9.68
CA ASN A 16 10.36 -19.73 9.95
C ASN A 16 10.52 -21.15 9.41
N ASP A 17 9.47 -21.75 8.86
CA ASP A 17 9.53 -23.10 8.30
C ASP A 17 9.79 -23.01 6.79
N ASP A 18 11.03 -23.26 6.37
CA ASP A 18 11.44 -23.29 4.96
C ASP A 18 10.72 -24.39 4.14
N LYS A 19 9.93 -25.28 4.76
CA LYS A 19 9.08 -26.27 4.07
C LYS A 19 7.70 -25.74 3.72
N LYS A 20 7.27 -24.61 4.28
CA LYS A 20 5.99 -23.97 3.98
C LYS A 20 6.13 -23.11 2.72
N ASP A 21 5.39 -23.48 1.68
CA ASP A 21 5.30 -22.67 0.47
C ASP A 21 4.42 -21.44 0.72
N ALA A 22 5.04 -20.26 0.66
CA ALA A 22 4.39 -18.97 0.85
C ALA A 22 4.24 -18.19 -0.48
N GLY A 23 4.53 -18.84 -1.60
CA GLY A 23 4.67 -18.22 -2.91
C GLY A 23 6.13 -17.81 -3.18
N GLU A 24 6.61 -18.14 -4.38
CA GLU A 24 7.96 -17.78 -4.83
C GLU A 24 7.94 -16.49 -5.65
N LEU A 25 8.84 -15.56 -5.33
CA LEU A 25 9.13 -14.41 -6.18
C LEU A 25 10.31 -14.75 -7.08
N GLY A 26 10.03 -15.07 -8.34
CA GLY A 26 11.07 -15.32 -9.34
C GLY A 26 11.98 -14.12 -9.57
N SER A 27 13.20 -14.37 -10.04
CA SER A 27 14.17 -13.34 -10.38
C SER A 27 13.60 -12.36 -11.42
N GLY A 28 13.80 -11.06 -11.20
CA GLY A 28 13.32 -10.00 -12.11
C GLY A 28 11.92 -9.46 -11.78
N HIS A 29 11.20 -10.07 -10.84
CA HIS A 29 9.94 -9.52 -10.37
C HIS A 29 10.14 -8.37 -9.37
N THR A 30 9.28 -7.36 -9.45
CA THR A 30 9.17 -6.28 -8.47
C THR A 30 7.85 -6.41 -7.73
N VAL A 31 7.89 -6.39 -6.40
CA VAL A 31 6.70 -6.45 -5.55
C VAL A 31 6.56 -5.15 -4.78
N THR A 32 5.33 -4.66 -4.69
CA THR A 32 4.98 -3.53 -3.84
C THR A 32 3.98 -4.00 -2.78
N ALA A 33 4.33 -3.83 -1.51
CA ALA A 33 3.44 -4.07 -0.39
C ALA A 33 3.02 -2.73 0.22
N LEU A 34 1.71 -2.53 0.40
CA LEU A 34 1.15 -1.32 0.97
C LEU A 34 0.66 -1.60 2.39
N TYR A 35 1.17 -0.86 3.37
CA TYR A 35 0.78 -0.99 4.76
C TYR A 35 0.07 0.27 5.26
N GLU A 36 -1.00 0.06 6.01
CA GLU A 36 -1.64 1.09 6.81
C GLU A 36 -1.14 0.97 8.25
N ILE A 37 -0.68 2.08 8.83
CA ILE A 37 -0.05 2.13 10.15
C ILE A 37 -0.81 3.13 11.02
N ILE A 38 -1.09 2.76 12.27
CA ILE A 38 -1.64 3.67 13.29
C ILE A 38 -0.50 3.93 14.29
N PRO A 39 0.03 5.15 14.39
CA PRO A 39 1.06 5.47 15.36
C PRO A 39 0.58 5.25 16.80
N ALA A 40 1.48 4.81 17.67
CA ALA A 40 1.17 4.64 19.09
C ALA A 40 0.71 5.97 19.73
N GLY A 41 -0.30 5.90 20.59
CA GLY A 41 -0.85 7.07 21.29
C GLY A 41 -1.77 7.96 20.44
N ARG A 42 -2.05 7.63 19.18
CA ARG A 42 -3.07 8.30 18.37
C ARG A 42 -4.44 7.64 18.54
N PRO A 43 -5.51 8.41 18.79
CA PRO A 43 -6.87 7.85 18.76
C PRO A 43 -7.20 7.40 17.33
N SER A 44 -7.86 6.24 17.20
CA SER A 44 -8.33 5.72 15.93
C SER A 44 -9.64 4.99 16.14
N ILE A 45 -10.57 5.18 15.20
CA ILE A 45 -11.86 4.45 15.18
C ILE A 45 -11.68 2.94 14.99
N PHE A 46 -10.52 2.52 14.46
CA PHE A 46 -10.17 1.12 14.23
C PHE A 46 -9.56 0.43 15.46
N LEU A 47 -9.16 1.20 16.48
CA LEU A 47 -8.68 0.65 17.74
C LEU A 47 -9.87 0.47 18.69
N LYS A 48 -10.22 -0.79 19.00
CA LYS A 48 -11.16 -1.08 20.08
C LYS A 48 -10.60 -0.49 21.37
N LYS A 49 -11.37 0.36 22.06
CA LYS A 49 -11.03 0.79 23.42
C LYS A 49 -11.09 -0.43 24.32
N VAL A 50 -9.94 -0.98 24.67
CA VAL A 50 -9.84 -2.01 25.71
C VAL A 50 -9.59 -1.30 27.02
N ASP A 51 -10.27 -1.73 28.09
CA ASP A 51 -10.06 -1.17 29.42
C ASP A 51 -8.58 -1.22 29.83
N THR A 52 -8.14 -0.21 30.56
CA THR A 52 -6.77 -0.17 31.07
C THR A 52 -6.55 -1.36 32.01
N LEU A 53 -5.60 -2.22 31.65
CA LEU A 53 -5.30 -3.44 32.40
C LEU A 53 -4.75 -3.07 33.79
N LYS A 54 -5.57 -3.27 34.83
CA LYS A 54 -5.29 -2.85 36.22
C LYS A 54 -3.96 -3.36 36.81
N TYR A 55 -3.47 -4.50 36.32
CA TYR A 55 -2.28 -5.19 36.85
C TYR A 55 -1.09 -5.17 35.90
N GLN A 56 -1.21 -4.55 34.73
CA GLN A 56 -0.11 -4.46 33.79
C GLN A 56 0.49 -3.06 33.91
N GLN A 57 1.66 -2.96 34.55
CA GLN A 57 2.45 -1.72 34.47
C GLN A 57 2.78 -1.50 33.00
N ALA A 58 2.33 -0.35 32.46
CA ALA A 58 2.78 0.11 31.16
C ALA A 58 4.29 0.30 31.25
N LYS A 59 5.06 -0.67 30.69
CA LYS A 59 6.49 -0.48 30.46
C LYS A 59 6.62 0.77 29.60
N GLY A 60 7.04 1.88 30.21
CA GLY A 60 7.44 3.07 29.49
C GLY A 60 8.41 2.64 28.40
N VAL A 61 8.14 3.04 27.16
CA VAL A 61 8.98 2.73 26.01
C VAL A 61 10.29 3.48 26.19
N ALA A 62 11.21 2.88 26.94
CA ALA A 62 12.57 3.33 27.08
C ALA A 62 13.32 2.89 25.83
N ASN A 63 13.50 3.81 24.88
CA ASN A 63 14.70 4.04 24.08
C ASN A 63 14.40 5.04 22.95
N SER A 64 14.99 6.23 23.03
CA SER A 64 14.84 7.31 22.05
C SER A 64 15.29 6.95 20.63
N VAL A 65 16.07 5.88 20.46
CA VAL A 65 16.55 5.35 19.17
C VAL A 65 15.49 4.51 18.44
N LEU A 66 14.60 3.81 19.17
CA LEU A 66 13.48 3.06 18.58
C LEU A 66 12.26 3.94 18.24
N ASN A 67 12.23 5.18 18.72
CA ASN A 67 11.13 6.12 18.44
C ASN A 67 11.06 6.54 16.96
N SER A 68 12.14 6.35 16.19
CA SER A 68 12.13 6.57 14.76
C SER A 68 11.87 5.28 13.96
N GLU A 69 12.01 4.07 14.52
CA GLU A 69 11.73 2.84 13.76
C GLU A 69 10.24 2.50 13.76
N TRP A 70 9.64 2.41 12.58
CA TRP A 70 8.22 2.09 12.41
C TRP A 70 7.98 0.58 12.29
N MET A 71 8.82 -0.12 11.54
CA MET A 71 8.73 -1.57 11.37
C MET A 71 10.06 -2.17 10.90
N THR A 72 10.21 -3.49 11.01
CA THR A 72 11.29 -4.23 10.37
C THR A 72 10.71 -5.13 9.29
N ILE A 73 11.20 -5.00 8.06
CA ILE A 73 10.87 -5.88 6.95
C ILE A 73 11.86 -7.04 6.96
N LYS A 74 11.34 -8.28 6.97
CA LYS A 74 12.14 -9.50 6.84
C LYS A 74 11.79 -10.19 5.52
N LEU A 75 12.80 -10.40 4.67
CA LEU A 75 12.66 -11.07 3.38
C LEU A 75 13.56 -12.30 3.37
N ARG A 76 13.00 -13.45 3.02
CA ARG A 76 13.78 -14.66 2.72
C ARG A 76 13.85 -14.85 1.21
N TYR A 77 15.03 -15.16 0.69
CA TYR A 77 15.21 -15.44 -0.73
C TYR A 77 16.27 -16.54 -0.94
N LYS A 78 16.19 -17.23 -2.08
CA LYS A 78 17.20 -18.17 -2.56
C LYS A 78 17.86 -17.58 -3.80
N LEU A 79 19.12 -17.94 -4.06
CA LEU A 79 19.73 -17.66 -5.35
C LEU A 79 19.16 -18.61 -6.41
N PRO A 80 19.14 -18.26 -7.71
CA PRO A 80 18.55 -19.09 -8.77
C PRO A 80 19.03 -20.56 -8.74
N ASP A 81 20.33 -20.79 -8.49
CA ASP A 81 20.93 -22.12 -8.42
C ASP A 81 21.21 -22.58 -6.96
N GLY A 82 20.69 -21.84 -5.98
CA GLY A 82 20.96 -22.05 -4.56
C GLY A 82 19.80 -22.73 -3.84
N SER A 83 20.08 -23.80 -3.11
CA SER A 83 19.09 -24.44 -2.22
C SER A 83 18.94 -23.75 -0.86
N LEU A 84 19.92 -22.91 -0.48
CA LEU A 84 19.98 -22.25 0.82
C LEU A 84 19.20 -20.93 0.85
N SER A 85 18.26 -20.86 1.79
CA SER A 85 17.47 -19.65 2.11
C SER A 85 18.34 -18.62 2.83
N LYS A 86 18.34 -17.36 2.36
CA LYS A 86 19.02 -16.22 2.96
C LYS A 86 18.01 -15.25 3.54
N LEU A 87 18.22 -14.83 4.79
CA LEU A 87 17.41 -13.82 5.46
C LEU A 87 18.01 -12.43 5.27
N MET A 88 17.20 -11.50 4.78
CA MET A 88 17.48 -10.07 4.75
C MET A 88 16.55 -9.37 5.73
N GLU A 89 17.09 -8.51 6.57
CA GLU A 89 16.32 -7.69 7.51
C GLU A 89 16.58 -6.21 7.23
N HIS A 90 15.52 -5.43 7.14
CA HIS A 90 15.61 -4.00 6.85
C HIS A 90 14.69 -3.21 7.80
N PRO A 91 15.23 -2.39 8.72
CA PRO A 91 14.42 -1.49 9.54
C PRO A 91 13.92 -0.32 8.69
N VAL A 92 12.63 0.00 8.83
CA VAL A 92 11.99 1.17 8.24
C VAL A 92 11.93 2.25 9.31
N THR A 93 12.71 3.31 9.11
CA THR A 93 12.78 4.47 10.00
C THR A 93 11.95 5.64 9.47
N TYR A 94 11.47 6.47 10.40
CA TYR A 94 10.77 7.71 10.17
C TYR A 94 11.76 8.79 9.80
N TYR A 95 11.63 9.31 8.57
CA TYR A 95 12.34 10.49 8.13
C TYR A 95 11.36 11.66 8.08
N PRO A 96 11.48 12.66 8.97
CA PRO A 96 10.55 13.79 9.03
C PRO A 96 10.63 14.72 7.81
N ASN A 97 11.65 14.58 6.93
CA ASN A 97 11.82 15.37 5.72
C ASN A 97 11.40 14.57 4.47
N ASN A 98 10.10 14.60 4.18
CA ASN A 98 9.42 13.91 3.07
C ASN A 98 9.72 14.48 1.67
N ASN A 99 10.96 14.85 1.36
CA ASN A 99 11.39 15.13 -0.03
C ASN A 99 11.68 13.83 -0.81
N ILE A 100 10.95 12.76 -0.50
CA ILE A 100 11.07 11.50 -1.22
C ILE A 100 10.21 11.61 -2.46
N SER A 101 10.85 11.71 -3.62
CA SER A 101 10.15 11.54 -4.88
C SER A 101 9.71 10.08 -4.98
N LEU A 102 8.39 9.86 -4.87
CA LEU A 102 7.81 8.54 -5.05
C LEU A 102 8.04 8.09 -6.50
N SER A 103 8.21 6.79 -6.73
CA SER A 103 8.26 6.29 -8.10
C SER A 103 6.86 6.27 -8.74
N ASP A 104 6.81 6.32 -10.07
CA ASP A 104 5.55 6.16 -10.81
C ASP A 104 4.88 4.84 -10.45
N ASN A 105 5.65 3.77 -10.25
CA ASN A 105 5.15 2.45 -9.85
C ASN A 105 4.44 2.51 -8.49
N TYR A 106 5.02 3.22 -7.54
CA TYR A 106 4.42 3.33 -6.20
C TYR A 106 3.11 4.11 -6.25
N ARG A 107 3.09 5.27 -6.91
CA ARG A 107 1.87 6.07 -7.07
C ARG A 107 0.78 5.30 -7.82
N PHE A 108 1.16 4.58 -8.89
CA PHE A 108 0.23 3.74 -9.64
C PHE A 108 -0.33 2.60 -8.78
N ALA A 109 0.51 1.85 -8.07
CA ALA A 109 0.07 0.77 -7.19
C ALA A 109 -0.88 1.28 -6.09
N ALA A 110 -0.58 2.45 -5.50
CA ALA A 110 -1.46 3.09 -4.52
C ALA A 110 -2.83 3.46 -5.13
N SER A 111 -2.87 3.98 -6.36
CA SER A 111 -4.13 4.28 -7.06
C SER A 111 -4.96 3.01 -7.33
N VAL A 112 -4.33 1.91 -7.73
CA VAL A 112 -5.00 0.62 -7.95
C VAL A 112 -5.58 0.07 -6.65
N ALA A 113 -4.81 0.12 -5.55
CA ALA A 113 -5.28 -0.32 -4.25
C ALA A 113 -6.45 0.52 -3.73
N ALA A 114 -6.38 1.85 -3.88
CA ALA A 114 -7.48 2.75 -3.53
C ALA A 114 -8.74 2.47 -4.35
N PHE A 115 -8.60 2.25 -5.66
CA PHE A 115 -9.71 1.84 -6.51
C PHE A 115 -10.37 0.53 -6.05
N GLY A 116 -9.56 -0.48 -5.72
CA GLY A 116 -10.07 -1.74 -5.17
C GLY A 116 -10.87 -1.56 -3.88
N MET A 117 -10.42 -0.65 -2.99
CA MET A 117 -11.16 -0.30 -1.77
C MET A 117 -12.49 0.40 -2.06
N LEU A 118 -12.55 1.26 -3.09
CA LEU A 118 -13.79 1.90 -3.53
C LEU A 118 -14.80 0.88 -4.06
N LEU A 119 -14.36 -0.01 -4.96
CA LEU A 119 -15.22 -1.03 -5.57
C LEU A 119 -15.83 -1.99 -4.54
N ARG A 120 -15.07 -2.31 -3.48
CA ARG A 120 -15.53 -3.17 -2.38
C ARG A 120 -16.31 -2.42 -1.32
N ASN A 121 -16.51 -1.11 -1.46
CA ASN A 121 -17.07 -0.25 -0.42
C ASN A 121 -16.40 -0.49 0.95
N SER A 122 -15.07 -0.60 0.96
CA SER A 122 -14.30 -0.98 2.15
C SER A 122 -14.52 0.01 3.30
N GLU A 123 -14.70 -0.48 4.53
CA GLU A 123 -14.74 0.36 5.74
C GLU A 123 -13.43 1.15 5.95
N PHE A 124 -12.36 0.70 5.32
CA PHE A 124 -11.04 1.32 5.40
C PHE A 124 -10.73 2.25 4.22
N LYS A 125 -11.67 2.48 3.29
CA LYS A 125 -11.44 3.39 2.16
C LYS A 125 -11.27 4.85 2.60
N GLN A 126 -11.74 5.19 3.81
CA GLN A 126 -11.67 6.54 4.37
C GLN A 126 -12.21 7.58 3.37
N GLU A 127 -11.45 8.64 3.10
CA GLU A 127 -11.78 9.73 2.18
C GLU A 127 -11.39 9.43 0.73
N ALA A 128 -11.04 8.18 0.39
CA ALA A 128 -10.78 7.83 -1.01
C ALA A 128 -12.02 8.11 -1.87
N SER A 129 -11.78 8.69 -3.05
CA SER A 129 -12.80 8.98 -4.06
C SER A 129 -12.27 8.60 -5.44
N TYR A 130 -13.18 8.41 -6.41
CA TYR A 130 -12.77 8.14 -7.79
C TYR A 130 -11.92 9.28 -8.35
N THR A 131 -12.24 10.53 -8.04
CA THR A 131 -11.47 11.71 -8.41
C THR A 131 -10.03 11.64 -7.90
N ASN A 132 -9.84 11.32 -6.62
CA ASN A 132 -8.50 11.19 -6.02
C ASN A 132 -7.69 10.07 -6.68
N VAL A 133 -8.35 8.93 -6.99
CA VAL A 133 -7.72 7.81 -7.70
C VAL A 133 -7.27 8.23 -9.10
N ILE A 134 -8.14 8.89 -9.86
CA ILE A 134 -7.84 9.36 -11.23
C ILE A 134 -6.68 10.35 -11.21
N GLN A 135 -6.71 11.34 -10.31
CA GLN A 135 -5.64 12.33 -10.17
C GLN A 135 -4.31 11.66 -9.84
N LEU A 136 -4.28 10.76 -8.86
CA LEU A 136 -3.05 10.04 -8.50
C LEU A 136 -2.53 9.19 -9.68
N ALA A 137 -3.40 8.46 -10.37
CA ALA A 137 -3.04 7.63 -11.52
C ALA A 137 -2.52 8.46 -12.71
N LYS A 138 -3.11 9.64 -12.98
CA LYS A 138 -2.63 10.60 -14.00
C LYS A 138 -1.16 11.00 -13.73
N THR A 139 -0.78 11.23 -12.47
CA THR A 139 0.63 11.54 -12.12
C THR A 139 1.59 10.35 -12.23
N ALA A 140 1.08 9.16 -12.50
CA ALA A 140 1.83 7.90 -12.42
C ALA A 140 1.91 7.16 -13.78
N VAL A 141 1.52 7.78 -14.89
CA VAL A 141 1.55 7.14 -16.22
C VAL A 141 2.97 6.75 -16.63
N GLY A 142 3.96 7.63 -16.47
CA GLY A 142 5.37 7.31 -16.77
C GLY A 142 5.59 6.74 -18.18
N LYS A 143 6.48 5.74 -18.30
CA LYS A 143 6.65 4.96 -19.53
C LYS A 143 5.54 3.92 -19.65
N ASP A 144 4.64 4.10 -20.62
CA ASP A 144 3.44 3.27 -20.82
C ASP A 144 3.31 2.87 -22.30
N ALA A 145 4.25 2.04 -22.78
CA ALA A 145 4.35 1.68 -24.20
C ALA A 145 3.08 0.97 -24.72
N GLU A 146 2.50 0.11 -23.88
CA GLU A 146 1.29 -0.65 -24.20
C GLU A 146 0.00 0.06 -23.73
N GLY A 147 0.09 1.21 -23.07
CA GLY A 147 -1.07 2.02 -22.68
C GLY A 147 -1.87 1.52 -21.46
N TYR A 148 -1.39 0.52 -20.72
CA TYR A 148 -2.11 -0.08 -19.59
C TYR A 148 -2.44 0.92 -18.47
N ARG A 149 -1.56 1.88 -18.19
CA ARG A 149 -1.83 2.86 -17.12
C ARG A 149 -2.87 3.88 -17.55
N LYS A 150 -2.86 4.29 -18.83
CA LYS A 150 -3.91 5.12 -19.41
C LYS A 150 -5.24 4.38 -19.45
N GLU A 151 -5.25 3.10 -19.82
CA GLU A 151 -6.45 2.27 -19.82
C GLU A 151 -7.03 2.13 -18.40
N PHE A 152 -6.19 1.93 -17.39
CA PHE A 152 -6.63 1.94 -16.00
C PHE A 152 -7.36 3.24 -15.62
N ILE A 153 -6.83 4.41 -16.01
CA ILE A 153 -7.51 5.69 -15.75
C ILE A 153 -8.91 5.72 -16.40
N GLN A 154 -9.03 5.23 -17.63
CA GLN A 154 -10.32 5.15 -18.32
C GLN A 154 -11.28 4.18 -17.64
N LEU A 155 -10.78 3.05 -17.14
CA LEU A 155 -11.58 2.10 -16.36
C LEU A 155 -12.14 2.75 -15.09
N VAL A 156 -11.32 3.51 -14.36
CA VAL A 156 -11.74 4.22 -13.14
C VAL A 156 -12.80 5.28 -13.48
N LYS A 157 -12.62 6.04 -14.57
CA LYS A 157 -13.62 7.02 -15.05
C LYS A 157 -14.97 6.36 -15.35
N LYS A 158 -14.97 5.23 -16.07
CA LYS A 158 -16.19 4.48 -16.37
C LYS A 158 -16.87 3.97 -15.10
N ALA A 159 -16.10 3.45 -14.15
CA ALA A 159 -16.63 3.01 -12.87
C ALA A 159 -17.23 4.17 -12.06
N ALA A 160 -16.61 5.35 -12.07
CA ALA A 160 -17.12 6.55 -11.42
C ALA A 160 -18.48 6.98 -12.01
N ALA A 161 -18.61 6.96 -13.34
CA ALA A 161 -19.86 7.28 -14.03
C ALA A 161 -20.98 6.30 -13.66
N ILE A 162 -20.69 5.00 -13.64
CA ILE A 162 -21.67 3.96 -13.23
C ILE A 162 -22.07 4.14 -11.76
N ALA A 163 -21.14 4.52 -10.90
CA ALA A 163 -21.39 4.72 -9.47
C ALA A 163 -22.17 6.01 -9.16
N GLY A 164 -22.54 6.81 -10.17
CA GLY A 164 -23.27 8.07 -9.99
C GLY A 164 -22.38 9.23 -9.52
N ASN A 165 -21.06 9.11 -9.64
CA ASN A 165 -20.06 10.11 -9.25
C ASN A 165 -19.36 10.75 -10.46
N ALA A 166 -20.04 10.83 -11.61
CA ALA A 166 -19.56 11.63 -12.73
C ALA A 166 -19.74 13.10 -12.36
N GLU A 167 -18.68 13.73 -11.82
CA GLU A 167 -18.51 15.15 -12.05
C GLU A 167 -18.10 15.30 -13.51
N ASP A 168 -18.95 16.00 -14.28
CA ASP A 168 -18.74 16.32 -15.68
C ASP A 168 -17.41 17.08 -15.85
N GLU A 169 -16.33 16.38 -16.22
CA GLU A 169 -15.14 17.02 -16.80
C GLU A 169 -15.56 17.46 -18.21
N GLU A 170 -15.98 18.73 -18.35
CA GLU A 170 -16.09 19.40 -19.65
C GLU A 170 -14.77 19.24 -20.42
N ASP A 171 -14.88 18.83 -21.67
CA ASP A 171 -13.77 18.65 -22.60
C ASP A 171 -13.05 20.00 -22.86
N GLU A 172 -11.95 20.26 -22.15
CA GLU A 172 -10.91 21.22 -22.59
C GLU A 172 -10.11 20.62 -23.77
N ASP A 173 -10.79 20.33 -24.89
CA ASP A 173 -10.17 20.16 -26.20
C ASP A 173 -11.00 20.93 -27.24
N GLY A 174 -11.35 22.18 -26.89
CA GLY A 174 -11.99 23.15 -27.77
C GLY A 174 -10.98 24.10 -28.41
N LEU A 175 -10.63 23.83 -29.66
CA LEU A 175 -10.14 24.76 -30.69
C LEU A 175 -9.20 25.92 -30.27
N SER A 176 -7.94 25.82 -30.67
CA SER A 176 -7.23 27.00 -31.21
C SER A 176 -6.82 26.72 -32.65
N ALA A 177 -7.76 26.98 -33.56
CA ALA A 177 -7.44 27.37 -34.92
C ALA A 177 -7.51 28.89 -34.98
N LYS A 178 -6.35 29.55 -35.04
CA LYS A 178 -6.10 30.80 -35.76
C LYS A 178 -4.63 30.85 -36.15
#